data_AF-A0A5C6DPN0-F1
#
_entry.id   AF-A0A5C6DPN0-F1
#
_cell.length_a   1.000
_cell.length_b   1.000
_cell.length_c   1.000
_cell.angle_alpha   90.00
_cell.angle_beta   90.00
_cell.angle_gamma   90.00
#
_symmetry.space_group_name_H-M   'P 1'
#
loop_
_entity.id
_entity.type
_entity.pdbx_description
1 polymer ?
#
loop_
_entity_poly.entity_id
_entity_poly.type
_entity_poly.pdbx_seq_one_letter_code
_entity_poly.pdbx_strand_id
1 'polypeptide(L)'
;MTDVITDTSPLIFLSKIKRLDLLSCYKIIVPRQVEEEILKGYKKHHKDASLIMKFLKSPNVTKVDVNTIDTLPTYFGKGEQAVISYAVDIGIKDVLIDEETPKGFKKVRATKTNKKNINDDIKIEKL
;
A
#
# COMPACT_ATOMS: atom_id res chain seq x y z
N MET A 1 -2.80 0.74 18.84
CA MET A 1 -2.36 1.30 17.54
C MET A 1 -2.95 0.43 16.46
N THR A 2 -3.48 1.05 15.40
CA THR A 2 -4.08 0.32 14.26
C THR A 2 -3.01 0.10 13.20
N ASP A 3 -2.95 -1.11 12.66
CA ASP A 3 -2.04 -1.48 11.58
C ASP A 3 -2.65 -1.05 10.23
N VAL A 4 -1.88 -0.35 9.42
CA VAL A 4 -2.28 0.14 8.09
C VAL A 4 -1.25 -0.32 7.07
N ILE A 5 -1.72 -0.94 5.98
CA ILE A 5 -0.87 -1.27 4.84
C ILE A 5 -1.05 -0.17 3.79
N THR A 6 0.06 0.36 3.28
CA THR A 6 0.04 1.46 2.31
C THR A 6 0.82 1.12 1.05
N ASP A 7 0.28 1.57 -0.07
CA ASP A 7 0.97 1.64 -1.36
C ASP A 7 1.83 2.92 -1.49
N THR A 8 2.58 3.03 -2.59
CA THR A 8 3.46 4.14 -2.96
C THR A 8 2.71 5.47 -3.06
N SER A 9 1.57 5.49 -3.74
CA SER A 9 0.88 6.73 -4.13
C SER A 9 0.34 7.56 -2.96
N PRO A 10 -0.31 6.99 -1.92
CA PRO A 10 -0.68 7.73 -0.71
C PRO A 10 0.52 8.41 -0.02
N LEU A 11 1.68 7.75 0.01
CA LEU A 11 2.90 8.32 0.59
C LEU A 11 3.43 9.49 -0.25
N ILE A 12 3.35 9.39 -1.58
CA ILE A 12 3.69 10.50 -2.48
C ILE A 12 2.76 11.68 -2.26
N PHE A 13 1.44 11.44 -2.22
CA PHE A 13 0.45 12.50 -2.01
C PHE A 13 0.70 13.23 -0.68
N LEU A 14 0.82 12.48 0.42
CA LEU A 14 1.10 13.05 1.75
C LEU A 14 2.45 13.77 1.79
N SER A 15 3.47 13.28 1.08
CA SER A 15 4.77 13.94 0.96
C SER A 15 4.65 15.30 0.26
N LYS A 16 3.91 15.37 -0.87
CA LYS A 16 3.69 16.60 -1.64
C LYS A 16 3.03 17.71 -0.81
N ILE A 17 2.07 17.35 0.05
CA ILE A 17 1.41 18.30 0.96
C ILE A 17 2.13 18.45 2.31
N LYS A 18 3.28 17.79 2.49
CA LYS A 18 4.08 17.78 3.74
C LYS A 18 3.29 17.31 4.97
N ARG A 19 2.38 16.34 4.78
CA ARG A 19 1.50 15.78 5.83
C ARG A 19 1.75 14.31 6.20
N LEU A 20 2.97 13.81 6.02
CA LEU A 20 3.35 12.46 6.48
C LEU A 20 3.20 12.27 8.00
N ASP A 21 3.16 13.37 8.77
CA ASP A 21 2.86 13.37 10.21
C ASP A 21 1.51 12.74 10.55
N LEU A 22 0.53 12.78 9.63
CA LEU A 22 -0.78 12.16 9.81
C LEU A 22 -0.70 10.64 10.02
N LEU A 23 0.38 10.01 9.56
CA LEU A 23 0.61 8.58 9.71
C LEU A 23 1.29 8.20 11.04
N SER A 24 1.71 9.17 11.85
CA SER A 24 2.44 8.92 13.11
C SER A 24 1.65 8.13 14.16
N CYS A 25 0.32 8.19 14.13
CA CYS A 25 -0.56 7.46 15.04
C CYS A 25 -0.78 5.99 14.66
N TYR A 26 -0.28 5.56 13.50
CA TYR A 26 -0.49 4.23 12.94
C TYR A 26 0.81 3.44 12.88
N LYS A 27 0.70 2.11 12.97
CA LYS A 27 1.78 1.23 12.57
C LYS A 27 1.65 0.96 11.08
N ILE A 28 2.59 1.49 10.32
CA ILE A 28 2.56 1.46 8.86
C ILE A 28 3.33 0.23 8.38
N ILE A 29 2.69 -0.58 7.55
CA ILE A 29 3.29 -1.74 6.94
C ILE A 29 3.50 -1.45 5.45
N VAL A 30 4.73 -1.65 4.99
CA VAL A 30 5.15 -1.36 3.62
C VAL A 30 5.72 -2.63 2.99
N PRO A 31 5.07 -3.21 1.98
CA PRO A 31 5.65 -4.30 1.19
C PRO A 31 6.96 -3.87 0.51
N ARG A 32 7.94 -4.77 0.39
CA ARG A 32 9.22 -4.46 -0.30
C ARG A 32 9.02 -3.96 -1.73
N GLN A 33 8.02 -4.47 -2.45
CA GLN A 33 7.68 -4.04 -3.81
C GLN A 33 7.34 -2.54 -3.86
N VAL A 34 6.65 -2.02 -2.84
CA VAL A 34 6.32 -0.59 -2.68
C VAL A 34 7.58 0.22 -2.40
N GLU A 35 8.45 -0.25 -1.51
CA GLU A 35 9.75 0.40 -1.26
C GLU A 35 10.61 0.48 -2.54
N GLU A 36 10.66 -0.59 -3.34
CA GLU A 36 11.39 -0.61 -4.60
C GLU A 36 10.87 0.41 -5.61
N GLU A 37 9.55 0.59 -5.70
CA GLU A 37 8.94 1.62 -6.54
C GLU A 37 9.33 3.03 -6.09
N ILE A 38 9.27 3.29 -4.78
CA ILE A 38 9.72 4.56 -4.18
C ILE A 38 11.20 4.80 -4.47
N LEU A 39 12.05 3.78 -4.33
CA LEU A 39 13.48 3.85 -4.65
C LEU A 39 13.76 4.12 -6.13
N LYS A 40 12.99 3.51 -7.03
CA LYS A 40 13.08 3.78 -8.48
C LYS A 40 12.65 5.21 -8.80
N GLY A 41 11.60 5.71 -8.15
CA GLY A 41 11.17 7.11 -8.26
C GLY A 41 12.21 8.09 -7.71
N TYR A 42 12.86 7.77 -6.59
CA TYR A 42 13.93 8.58 -5.98
C TYR A 42 15.11 8.80 -6.93
N LYS A 43 15.55 7.73 -7.63
CA LYS A 43 16.67 7.80 -8.58
C LYS A 43 16.41 8.75 -9.77
N LYS A 44 15.15 9.14 -10.01
CA LYS A 44 14.76 10.11 -11.05
C LYS A 44 14.72 11.57 -10.55
N HIS A 45 15.31 11.87 -9.39
CA HIS A 45 15.45 13.22 -8.80
C HIS A 45 14.15 13.95 -8.42
N HIS A 46 13.08 13.22 -8.10
CA HIS A 46 11.88 13.84 -7.52
C HIS A 46 12.15 14.26 -6.06
N LYS A 47 12.09 15.57 -5.76
CA LYS A 47 12.30 16.15 -4.41
C LYS A 47 11.46 15.45 -3.34
N ASP A 48 10.23 15.04 -3.70
CA ASP A 48 9.25 14.40 -2.81
C ASP A 48 9.70 13.02 -2.29
N ALA A 49 10.56 12.32 -3.04
CA ALA A 49 11.00 10.99 -2.67
C ALA A 49 11.97 11.00 -1.48
N SER A 50 12.70 12.09 -1.26
CA SER A 50 13.62 12.23 -0.11
C SER A 50 12.89 12.23 1.24
N LEU A 51 11.73 12.89 1.30
CA LEU A 51 10.87 12.93 2.49
C LEU A 51 10.27 11.55 2.79
N ILE A 52 9.83 10.85 1.74
CA ILE A 52 9.30 9.49 1.88
C ILE A 52 10.40 8.54 2.36
N MET A 53 11.61 8.62 1.80
CA MET A 53 12.74 7.80 2.24
C MET A 53 13.13 8.04 3.70
N LYS A 54 13.01 9.27 4.19
CA LYS A 54 13.17 9.57 5.62
C LYS A 54 12.04 8.96 6.44
N PHE A 55 10.80 9.09 5.98
CA PHE A 55 9.63 8.52 6.64
C PHE A 55 9.70 6.99 6.73
N LEU A 56 10.17 6.28 5.69
CA LEU A 56 10.33 4.82 5.69
C LEU A 56 11.33 4.30 6.72
N LYS A 57 12.12 5.17 7.34
CA LYS A 57 13.03 4.85 8.45
C LYS A 57 12.42 5.12 9.83
N SER A 58 11.17 5.57 9.89
CA SER A 58 10.49 5.90 11.14
C SER A 58 10.18 4.62 11.93
N PRO A 59 10.19 4.67 13.27
CA PRO A 59 10.01 3.48 14.11
C PRO A 59 8.62 2.85 13.99
N ASN A 60 7.63 3.61 13.51
CA ASN A 60 6.28 3.11 13.26
C ASN A 60 6.12 2.46 11.87
N VAL A 61 7.18 2.39 11.05
CA VAL A 61 7.17 1.75 9.74
C VAL A 61 7.82 0.37 9.80
N THR A 62 7.10 -0.67 9.38
CA THR A 62 7.61 -2.03 9.23
C THR A 62 7.62 -2.43 7.76
N LYS A 63 8.73 -2.99 7.30
CA LYS A 63 8.88 -3.49 5.94
C LYS A 63 8.69 -5.00 5.92
N VAL A 64 7.96 -5.50 4.93
CA VAL A 64 7.60 -6.92 4.84
C VAL A 64 7.87 -7.49 3.45
N ASP A 65 8.33 -8.74 3.42
CA ASP A 65 8.34 -9.53 2.21
C ASP A 65 6.95 -10.11 1.98
N VAL A 66 6.45 -10.02 0.76
CA VAL A 66 5.10 -10.46 0.40
C VAL A 66 5.15 -11.37 -0.80
N ASN A 67 4.52 -12.54 -0.66
CA ASN A 67 4.18 -13.40 -1.78
C ASN A 67 2.88 -12.87 -2.41
N THR A 68 2.96 -12.45 -3.68
CA THR A 68 1.80 -11.95 -4.41
C THR A 68 0.84 -13.09 -4.74
N ILE A 69 -0.46 -12.82 -4.65
CA ILE A 69 -1.51 -13.72 -5.12
C ILE A 69 -1.53 -13.70 -6.65
N ASP A 70 -1.23 -14.84 -7.28
CA ASP A 70 -1.13 -14.95 -8.74
C ASP A 70 -2.46 -14.71 -9.49
N THR A 71 -3.60 -14.82 -8.80
CA THR A 71 -4.94 -14.61 -9.38
C THR A 71 -5.40 -13.15 -9.33
N LEU A 72 -4.59 -12.22 -8.81
CA LEU A 72 -4.96 -10.80 -8.81
C LEU A 72 -5.04 -10.25 -10.24
N PRO A 73 -5.97 -9.33 -10.51
CA PRO A 73 -6.07 -8.70 -11.82
C PRO A 73 -4.77 -8.04 -12.26
N THR A 74 -4.38 -8.25 -13.52
CA THR A 74 -3.12 -7.77 -14.10
C THR A 74 -3.04 -6.26 -14.28
N TYR A 75 -4.17 -5.55 -14.16
CA TYR A 75 -4.19 -4.09 -14.18
C TYR A 75 -3.62 -3.48 -12.89
N PHE A 76 -3.53 -4.24 -11.80
CA PHE A 76 -2.83 -3.79 -10.60
C PHE A 76 -1.31 -3.80 -10.81
N GLY A 77 -0.66 -2.70 -10.43
CA GLY A 77 0.79 -2.61 -10.35
C GLY A 77 1.39 -3.57 -9.32
N LYS A 78 2.72 -3.71 -9.33
CA LYS A 78 3.43 -4.62 -8.41
C LYS A 78 3.26 -4.19 -6.94
N GLY A 79 3.32 -2.89 -6.66
CA GLY A 79 3.02 -2.33 -5.33
C GLY A 79 1.61 -2.68 -4.86
N GLU A 80 0.60 -2.40 -5.68
CA GLU A 80 -0.81 -2.68 -5.39
C GLU A 80 -1.07 -4.17 -5.15
N GLN A 81 -0.55 -5.04 -6.01
CA GLN A 81 -0.68 -6.49 -5.86
C GLN A 81 -0.08 -6.96 -4.53
N ALA A 82 1.10 -6.45 -4.13
CA ALA A 82 1.73 -6.80 -2.88
C ALA A 82 0.93 -6.29 -1.67
N VAL A 83 0.41 -5.07 -1.74
CA VAL A 83 -0.43 -4.48 -0.68
C VAL A 83 -1.71 -5.28 -0.46
N ILE A 84 -2.43 -5.63 -1.55
CA ILE A 84 -3.64 -6.44 -1.49
C ILE A 84 -3.34 -7.84 -0.97
N SER A 85 -2.29 -8.48 -1.51
CA SER A 85 -1.92 -9.84 -1.12
C SER A 85 -1.60 -9.94 0.36
N TYR A 86 -0.83 -8.97 0.86
CA TYR A 86 -0.49 -8.94 2.27
C TYR A 86 -1.72 -8.67 3.15
N ALA A 87 -2.57 -7.71 2.76
CA ALA A 87 -3.79 -7.41 3.51
C ALA A 87 -4.71 -8.61 3.67
N VAL A 88 -4.86 -9.41 2.61
CA VAL A 88 -5.63 -10.66 2.65
C VAL A 88 -4.96 -11.69 3.55
N ASP A 89 -3.65 -11.90 3.43
CA ASP A 89 -2.91 -12.88 4.22
C ASP A 89 -3.01 -12.62 5.73
N ILE A 90 -2.85 -11.37 6.16
CA ILE A 90 -2.86 -11.01 7.58
C ILE A 90 -4.24 -10.54 8.10
N GLY A 91 -5.24 -10.48 7.24
CA GLY A 91 -6.62 -10.11 7.60
C GLY A 91 -6.80 -8.64 8.01
N ILE A 92 -5.95 -7.73 7.51
CA ILE A 92 -6.10 -6.29 7.72
C ILE A 92 -7.18 -5.74 6.79
N LYS A 93 -8.10 -4.94 7.37
CA LYS A 93 -9.27 -4.40 6.65
C LYS A 93 -9.03 -3.06 6.00
N ASP A 94 -8.08 -2.28 6.50
CA ASP A 94 -7.81 -0.92 6.06
C ASP A 94 -6.53 -0.89 5.21
N VAL A 95 -6.73 -0.71 3.90
CA VAL A 95 -5.69 -0.72 2.88
C VAL A 95 -5.74 0.59 2.10
N LEU A 96 -4.60 1.28 1.99
CA LEU A 96 -4.48 2.51 1.22
C LEU A 96 -3.84 2.22 -0.14
N ILE A 97 -4.63 2.33 -1.20
CA ILE A 97 -4.22 2.08 -2.59
C ILE A 97 -4.74 3.22 -3.47
N ASP A 98 -3.99 3.59 -4.50
CA ASP A 98 -4.40 4.57 -5.50
C ASP A 98 -4.28 3.94 -6.90
N GLU A 99 -5.36 3.91 -7.66
CA GLU A 99 -5.31 3.53 -9.06
C GLU A 99 -5.29 4.81 -9.90
N GLU A 100 -4.25 5.00 -10.72
CA GLU A 100 -4.37 5.86 -11.91
C GLU A 100 -5.23 5.14 -12.97
N THR A 101 -6.51 4.89 -12.67
CA THR A 101 -7.51 4.66 -13.71
C THR A 101 -8.30 5.95 -13.93
N PRO A 102 -8.92 6.15 -15.11
CA PRO A 102 -9.80 7.30 -15.36
C PRO A 102 -11.02 7.43 -14.41
N LYS A 103 -11.11 6.57 -13.38
CA LYS A 103 -12.30 6.31 -12.56
C LYS A 103 -12.13 6.61 -11.06
N GLY A 104 -10.98 7.13 -10.60
CA GLY A 104 -10.77 7.67 -9.24
C GLY A 104 -10.37 6.67 -8.15
N PHE A 105 -10.22 7.16 -6.90
CA PHE A 105 -9.81 6.38 -5.72
C PHE A 105 -10.77 5.24 -5.37
N LYS A 106 -10.25 4.09 -4.92
CA LYS A 106 -11.05 2.94 -4.45
C LYS A 106 -10.61 2.51 -3.05
N LYS A 107 -11.56 2.10 -2.21
CA LYS A 107 -11.26 1.44 -0.94
C LYS A 107 -11.29 -0.07 -1.15
N VAL A 108 -10.15 -0.73 -0.93
CA VAL A 108 -10.10 -2.20 -0.93
C VAL A 108 -10.29 -2.69 0.49
N ARG A 109 -11.35 -3.46 0.71
CA ARG A 109 -11.61 -4.15 1.96
C ARG A 109 -11.22 -5.61 1.78
N ALA A 110 -10.05 -5.97 2.30
CA ALA A 110 -9.62 -7.35 2.38
C ALA A 110 -10.21 -7.99 3.64
N THR A 111 -10.79 -9.18 3.49
CA THR A 111 -11.25 -10.01 4.61
C THR A 111 -10.69 -11.41 4.42
N LYS A 112 -9.97 -11.93 5.41
CA LYS A 112 -9.54 -13.33 5.41
C LYS A 112 -10.75 -14.22 5.72
N THR A 113 -11.30 -14.94 4.75
CA THR A 113 -12.23 -16.05 5.02
C THR A 113 -11.53 -17.40 4.87
N ASN A 114 -12.02 -18.41 5.59
CA ASN A 114 -11.50 -19.79 5.56
C ASN A 114 -11.82 -20.53 4.24
N LYS A 115 -12.10 -19.82 3.14
CA LYS A 115 -12.58 -20.40 1.87
C LYS A 115 -11.46 -20.54 0.85
N LYS A 116 -11.56 -21.57 0.01
CA LYS A 116 -10.59 -21.94 -1.05
C LYS A 116 -10.45 -20.91 -2.19
N ASN A 117 -11.24 -19.83 -2.22
CA ASN A 117 -11.28 -18.90 -3.35
C ASN A 117 -11.13 -17.44 -2.87
N ILE A 118 -9.95 -16.87 -3.13
CA ILE A 118 -9.53 -15.55 -2.66
C ILE A 118 -10.30 -14.39 -3.30
N ASN A 119 -11.02 -14.65 -4.41
CA ASN A 119 -11.90 -13.68 -5.04
C ASN A 119 -13.12 -13.33 -4.17
N ASP A 120 -13.50 -14.19 -3.22
CA ASP A 120 -14.56 -13.89 -2.24
C ASP A 120 -14.05 -13.03 -1.06
N ASP A 121 -12.73 -12.95 -0.89
CA ASP A 121 -12.04 -12.29 0.22
C ASP A 121 -11.72 -10.81 -0.04
N ILE A 122 -11.88 -10.37 -1.28
CA ILE A 122 -11.54 -9.01 -1.71
C ILE A 122 -12.81 -8.31 -2.16
N LYS A 123 -13.32 -7.38 -1.34
CA LYS A 123 -14.34 -6.42 -1.77
C LYS A 123 -13.68 -5.10 -2.13
N ILE A 124 -13.76 -4.74 -3.39
CA ILE A 124 -13.36 -3.43 -3.89
C ILE A 124 -14.61 -2.55 -3.88
N GLU A 125 -14.66 -1.59 -2.96
CA GLU A 125 -15.76 -0.62 -2.86
C GLU A 125 -15.31 0.71 -3.45
N LYS A 126 -16.18 1.33 -4.26
CA LYS A 126 -16.00 2.72 -4.69
C LYS A 126 -16.21 3.64 -3.50
N LEU A 127 -15.37 4.67 -3.39
CA LEU A 127 -15.62 5.82 -2.52
C LEU A 127 -16.63 6.77 -3.18
#